data_AF-A0A9Q1IN54-F1
#
_entry.id   AF-A0A9Q1IN54-F1
#
_cell.length_a   1.000
_cell.length_b   1.000
_cell.length_c   1.000
_cell.angle_alpha   90.00
_cell.angle_beta   90.00
_cell.angle_gamma   90.00
#
_symmetry.space_group_name_H-M   'P 1'
#
loop_
_entity.id
_entity.type
_entity.pdbx_description
1 polymer ?
#
loop_
_entity_poly.entity_id
_entity_poly.type
_entity_poly.pdbx_seq_one_letter_code
_entity_poly.pdbx_strand_id
1 'polypeptide(L)'
;MHSNIILNSAGTLSHAKDLLKKLDSQTSLPQVSLEKAIAMMPSEDCFEWVQDGQPQFGRKLTRKGERALIEKYGSAVWLTEMDHLGVPFYQAYVDGSGKQKAKATDLLLGLGETIGLGERHSTSEMVQEALRQHAVPEDSYKWYIDMRQITPLLTSGWGWAQSVTYAGCSSMMMSETCT
;
A
#
# COMPACT_ATOMS: atom_id res chain seq x y z
N MET A 1 25.85 -29.92 3.74
CA MET A 1 25.69 -28.82 4.73
C MET A 1 25.11 -27.54 4.13
N HIS A 2 25.29 -27.22 2.84
CA HIS A 2 24.71 -26.00 2.24
C HIS A 2 23.24 -26.13 1.79
N SER A 3 22.71 -27.34 1.66
CA SER A 3 21.33 -27.59 1.23
C SER A 3 20.27 -27.03 2.18
N ASN A 4 20.49 -27.14 3.50
CA ASN A 4 19.56 -26.58 4.50
C ASN A 4 19.53 -25.05 4.50
N ILE A 5 20.63 -24.41 4.12
CA ILE A 5 20.71 -22.95 3.98
C ILE A 5 19.92 -22.50 2.75
N ILE A 6 20.04 -23.22 1.63
CA ILE A 6 19.27 -22.94 0.41
C ILE A 6 17.78 -23.22 0.62
N LEU A 7 17.43 -24.34 1.26
CA LEU A 7 16.04 -24.69 1.57
C LEU A 7 15.39 -23.69 2.55
N ASN A 8 16.14 -23.16 3.52
CA ASN A 8 15.64 -22.10 4.40
C ASN A 8 15.62 -20.71 3.75
N SER A 9 16.30 -20.55 2.61
CA SER A 9 16.30 -19.29 1.83
C SER A 9 15.23 -19.26 0.74
N ALA A 10 14.78 -20.44 0.29
CA ALA A 10 13.63 -20.59 -0.58
C ALA A 10 12.36 -20.37 0.24
N GLY A 11 11.68 -19.25 0.01
CA GLY A 11 10.41 -18.92 0.64
C GLY A 11 9.35 -19.97 0.29
N THR A 12 8.26 -19.99 1.05
CA THR A 12 7.20 -20.98 0.84
C THR A 12 6.18 -20.50 -0.20
N LEU A 13 5.76 -21.37 -1.10
CA LEU A 13 4.65 -21.12 -2.05
C LEU A 13 3.26 -21.07 -1.40
N SER A 14 3.17 -21.14 -0.08
CA SER A 14 1.90 -21.15 0.68
C SER A 14 1.04 -19.94 0.33
N HIS A 15 1.61 -18.74 0.39
CA HIS A 15 0.89 -17.49 0.12
C HIS A 15 0.28 -17.44 -1.28
N ALA A 16 0.98 -17.94 -2.30
CA ALA A 16 0.48 -18.00 -3.67
C ALA A 16 -0.64 -19.05 -3.81
N LYS A 17 -0.49 -20.23 -3.20
CA LYS A 17 -1.51 -21.29 -3.23
C LYS A 17 -2.79 -20.87 -2.51
N ASP A 18 -2.67 -20.17 -1.38
CA ASP A 18 -3.82 -19.69 -0.62
C ASP A 18 -4.54 -18.54 -1.33
N LEU A 19 -3.80 -17.68 -2.04
CA LEU A 19 -4.38 -16.67 -2.92
C LEU A 19 -5.17 -17.32 -4.07
N LEU A 20 -4.60 -18.32 -4.75
CA LEU A 20 -5.27 -19.02 -5.84
C LEU A 20 -6.59 -19.66 -5.38
N LYS A 21 -6.58 -20.36 -4.24
CA LYS A 21 -7.82 -20.93 -3.67
C LYS A 21 -8.90 -19.87 -3.42
N LYS A 22 -8.52 -18.67 -2.97
CA LYS A 22 -9.46 -17.57 -2.73
C LYS A 22 -10.00 -16.99 -4.05
N LEU A 23 -9.14 -16.82 -5.06
CA LEU A 23 -9.56 -16.36 -6.39
C LEU A 23 -10.49 -17.36 -7.08
N ASP A 24 -10.18 -18.66 -7.01
CA ASP A 24 -11.02 -19.74 -7.57
C ASP A 24 -12.40 -19.80 -6.91
N SER A 25 -12.49 -19.42 -5.64
CA SER A 25 -13.76 -19.35 -4.91
C SER A 25 -14.61 -18.09 -5.22
N GLN A 26 -14.17 -17.23 -6.15
CA GLN A 26 -14.76 -15.90 -6.45
C GLN A 26 -14.96 -15.00 -5.22
N THR A 27 -14.25 -15.27 -4.12
CA THR A 27 -14.36 -14.48 -2.90
C THR A 27 -13.43 -13.27 -3.01
N SER A 28 -13.97 -12.07 -2.83
CA SER A 28 -13.16 -10.84 -2.79
C SER A 28 -12.12 -10.92 -1.67
N LEU A 29 -10.92 -10.41 -1.94
CA LEU A 29 -9.90 -10.30 -0.91
C LEU A 29 -10.39 -9.44 0.27
N PRO A 30 -10.00 -9.79 1.52
CA PRO A 30 -10.35 -8.98 2.68
C PRO A 30 -9.77 -7.58 2.56
N GLN A 31 -10.50 -6.60 3.10
CA GLN A 31 -10.12 -5.19 3.11
C GLN A 31 -10.20 -4.64 4.53
N VAL A 32 -9.22 -3.82 4.92
CA VAL A 32 -9.17 -3.15 6.22
C VAL A 32 -8.67 -1.72 6.06
N SER A 33 -9.36 -0.75 6.65
CA SER A 33 -8.88 0.63 6.71
C SER A 33 -7.65 0.75 7.62
N LEU A 34 -6.73 1.69 7.37
CA LEU A 34 -5.58 1.97 8.23
C LEU A 34 -5.98 2.18 9.70
N GLU A 35 -7.08 2.88 9.96
CA GLU A 35 -7.58 3.11 11.33
C GLU A 35 -7.90 1.81 12.07
N LYS A 36 -8.72 0.95 11.44
CA LYS A 36 -9.06 -0.37 11.97
C LYS A 36 -7.83 -1.26 12.10
N ALA A 37 -6.91 -1.21 11.14
CA ALA A 37 -5.66 -1.96 11.17
C ALA A 37 -4.83 -1.60 12.40
N ILE A 38 -4.62 -0.31 12.66
CA ILE A 38 -3.87 0.16 13.83
C ILE A 38 -4.55 -0.26 15.14
N ALA A 39 -5.87 -0.15 15.22
CA ALA A 39 -6.64 -0.54 16.40
C ALA A 39 -6.56 -2.05 16.74
N MET A 40 -6.17 -2.90 15.78
CA MET A 40 -6.03 -4.35 15.98
C MET A 40 -4.58 -4.83 16.07
N MET A 41 -3.60 -3.92 16.10
CA MET A 41 -2.19 -4.30 16.16
C MET A 41 -1.83 -4.94 17.50
N PRO A 42 -0.95 -5.96 17.51
CA PRO A 42 -0.55 -6.65 18.73
C PRO A 42 0.42 -5.83 19.59
N SER A 43 1.07 -4.81 19.03
CA SER A 43 2.06 -3.99 19.73
C SER A 43 2.23 -2.62 19.06
N GLU A 44 2.76 -1.65 19.80
CA GLU A 44 2.90 -0.26 19.34
C GLU A 44 3.94 -0.09 18.23
N ASP A 45 4.94 -0.98 18.13
CA ASP A 45 5.96 -0.98 17.06
C ASP A 45 5.44 -1.52 15.71
N CYS A 46 4.15 -1.85 15.62
CA CYS A 46 3.51 -2.26 14.36
C CYS A 46 3.13 -1.07 13.47
N PHE A 47 3.16 0.15 13.98
CA PHE A 47 2.96 1.36 13.20
C PHE A 47 3.89 2.47 13.70
N GLU A 48 4.15 3.45 12.86
CA GLU A 48 4.94 4.62 13.20
C GLU A 48 4.33 5.86 12.56
N TRP A 49 4.74 7.03 13.07
CA TRP A 49 4.41 8.30 12.44
C TRP A 49 5.20 8.43 11.14
N VAL A 50 4.60 9.01 10.11
CA VAL A 50 5.27 9.22 8.82
C VAL A 50 6.50 10.12 9.01
N GLN A 51 6.39 11.08 9.93
CA GLN A 51 7.49 11.89 10.42
C GLN A 51 7.60 11.72 11.95
N ASP A 52 8.79 11.37 12.43
CA ASP A 52 9.03 11.05 13.83
C ASP A 52 8.53 12.15 14.78
N GLY A 53 7.68 11.75 15.72
CA GLY A 53 7.10 12.63 16.74
C GLY A 53 6.07 13.64 16.23
N GLN A 54 5.63 13.54 14.97
CA GLN A 54 4.73 14.52 14.35
C GLN A 54 3.43 13.88 13.87
N PRO A 55 2.42 13.77 14.76
CA PRO A 55 1.19 13.04 14.49
C PRO A 55 0.33 13.65 13.37
N GLN A 56 0.51 14.94 13.08
CA GLN A 56 -0.22 15.65 12.04
C GLN A 56 0.08 15.11 10.63
N PHE A 57 1.23 14.46 10.40
CA PHE A 57 1.58 13.90 9.10
C PHE A 57 1.04 12.48 8.88
N GLY A 58 0.30 11.95 9.86
CA GLY A 58 -0.33 10.64 9.75
C GLY A 58 0.58 9.49 10.11
N ARG A 59 0.02 8.29 10.02
CA ARG A 59 0.63 7.03 10.43
C ARG A 59 0.84 6.14 9.22
N LYS A 60 1.80 5.25 9.34
CA LYS A 60 2.05 4.15 8.40
C LYS A 60 2.33 2.87 9.17
N LEU A 61 2.05 1.73 8.56
CA LEU A 61 2.42 0.45 9.15
C LEU A 61 3.91 0.21 8.99
N THR A 62 4.52 -0.41 9.99
CA THR A 62 5.87 -0.96 9.83
C THR A 62 5.76 -2.32 9.16
N ARG A 63 6.89 -2.86 8.69
CA ARG A 63 6.95 -4.24 8.18
C ARG A 63 6.39 -5.26 9.17
N LYS A 64 6.52 -5.01 10.48
CA LYS A 64 5.92 -5.86 11.53
C LYS A 64 4.40 -5.77 11.51
N GLY A 65 3.83 -4.57 11.38
CA GLY A 65 2.38 -4.36 11.27
C GLY A 65 1.78 -4.96 10.00
N GLU A 66 2.45 -4.81 8.85
CA GLU A 66 2.01 -5.44 7.61
C GLU A 66 1.96 -6.98 7.74
N ARG A 67 3.03 -7.57 8.29
CA ARG A 67 3.07 -9.01 8.56
C ARG A 67 1.98 -9.46 9.51
N ALA A 68 1.72 -8.71 10.58
CA ALA A 68 0.66 -9.01 11.53
C ALA A 68 -0.73 -9.05 10.85
N LEU A 69 -1.00 -8.15 9.90
CA LEU A 69 -2.22 -8.19 9.11
C LEU A 69 -2.29 -9.40 8.18
N ILE A 70 -1.22 -9.68 7.43
CA ILE A 70 -1.15 -10.85 6.53
C ILE A 70 -1.40 -12.14 7.31
N GLU A 71 -0.76 -12.29 8.47
CA GLU A 71 -0.93 -13.44 9.37
C GLU A 71 -2.37 -13.52 9.91
N LYS A 72 -2.97 -12.39 10.31
CA LYS A 72 -4.36 -12.33 10.82
C LYS A 72 -5.39 -12.76 9.78
N TYR A 73 -5.25 -12.34 8.52
CA TYR A 73 -6.18 -12.67 7.45
C TYR A 73 -5.83 -13.97 6.70
N GLY A 74 -4.68 -14.57 7.04
CA GLY A 74 -4.19 -15.82 6.48
C GLY A 74 -3.87 -15.79 4.98
N SER A 75 -3.82 -14.61 4.35
CA SER A 75 -3.55 -14.42 2.93
C SER A 75 -3.28 -12.95 2.59
N ALA A 76 -3.33 -12.61 1.30
CA ALA A 76 -3.44 -11.24 0.82
C ALA A 76 -4.56 -10.46 1.51
N VAL A 77 -4.31 -9.18 1.81
CA VAL A 77 -5.29 -8.24 2.37
C VAL A 77 -5.06 -6.85 1.77
N TRP A 78 -6.14 -6.14 1.50
CA TRP A 78 -6.12 -4.73 1.10
C TRP A 78 -6.09 -3.82 2.33
N LEU A 79 -5.06 -3.00 2.47
CA LEU A 79 -5.00 -1.91 3.42
C LEU A 79 -5.45 -0.62 2.74
N THR A 80 -6.47 0.05 3.25
CA THR A 80 -7.10 1.20 2.57
C THR A 80 -7.27 2.41 3.46
N GLU A 81 -7.74 3.52 2.89
CA GLU A 81 -8.04 4.75 3.65
C GLU A 81 -6.80 5.23 4.44
N MET A 82 -5.68 5.36 3.73
CA MET A 82 -4.43 5.83 4.31
C MET A 82 -4.57 7.26 4.83
N ASP A 83 -3.81 7.64 5.85
CA ASP A 83 -3.77 9.04 6.29
C ASP A 83 -3.23 9.91 5.13
N HIS A 84 -3.98 10.95 4.73
CA HIS A 84 -3.73 11.67 3.47
C HIS A 84 -2.34 12.33 3.41
N LEU A 85 -1.89 12.90 4.53
CA LEU A 85 -0.55 13.49 4.64
C LEU A 85 0.58 12.45 4.72
N GLY A 86 0.23 11.19 4.91
CA GLY A 86 1.17 10.07 4.93
C GLY A 86 1.43 9.45 3.56
N VAL A 87 0.72 9.92 2.53
CA VAL A 87 0.83 9.44 1.14
C VAL A 87 1.09 10.63 0.21
N PRO A 88 1.48 10.41 -1.06
CA PRO A 88 1.72 11.51 -1.98
C PRO A 88 0.47 12.39 -2.20
N PHE A 89 0.68 13.71 -2.32
CA PHE A 89 -0.38 14.73 -2.43
C PHE A 89 -1.40 14.50 -3.54
N TYR A 90 -1.07 13.71 -4.57
CA TYR A 90 -1.95 13.48 -5.70
C TYR A 90 -3.04 12.44 -5.41
N GLN A 91 -2.99 11.75 -4.27
CA GLN A 91 -3.96 10.72 -3.90
C GLN A 91 -5.28 11.34 -3.45
N ALA A 92 -6.37 11.01 -4.15
CA ALA A 92 -7.69 11.60 -3.94
C ALA A 92 -8.20 11.41 -2.50
N TYR A 93 -9.04 12.32 -2.02
CA TYR A 93 -9.66 12.17 -0.70
C TYR A 93 -10.71 11.06 -0.68
N VAL A 94 -10.83 10.37 0.46
CA VAL A 94 -12.00 9.55 0.75
C VAL A 94 -13.17 10.48 1.06
N ASP A 95 -14.30 10.24 0.39
CA ASP A 95 -15.51 11.05 0.53
C ASP A 95 -16.03 11.00 1.97
N GLY A 96 -16.37 12.15 2.54
CA GLY A 96 -16.84 12.26 3.93
C GLY A 96 -15.75 12.16 5.02
N SER A 97 -14.47 11.94 4.67
CA SER A 97 -13.38 11.86 5.66
C SER A 97 -12.88 13.20 6.21
N GLY A 98 -13.45 14.32 5.74
CA GLY A 98 -12.95 15.65 6.06
C GLY A 98 -11.53 15.91 5.54
N LYS A 99 -11.17 15.31 4.39
CA LYS A 99 -9.83 15.41 3.76
C LYS A 99 -8.68 14.79 4.56
N GLN A 100 -8.98 13.96 5.57
CA GLN A 100 -7.96 13.33 6.41
C GLN A 100 -7.48 11.98 5.85
N LYS A 101 -8.28 11.34 5.00
CA LYS A 101 -7.98 10.01 4.44
C LYS A 101 -7.87 10.08 2.92
N ALA A 102 -6.95 9.29 2.37
CA ALA A 102 -6.71 9.15 0.94
C ALA A 102 -7.30 7.84 0.39
N LYS A 103 -7.81 7.90 -0.86
CA LYS A 103 -8.15 6.78 -1.74
C LYS A 103 -6.87 6.13 -2.28
N ALA A 104 -5.97 5.79 -1.36
CA ALA A 104 -4.77 4.99 -1.57
C ALA A 104 -5.00 3.61 -0.94
N THR A 105 -4.42 2.58 -1.54
CA THR A 105 -4.67 1.19 -1.13
C THR A 105 -3.47 0.31 -1.42
N ASP A 106 -3.04 -0.43 -0.41
CA ASP A 106 -1.87 -1.31 -0.50
C ASP A 106 -2.30 -2.77 -0.42
N LEU A 107 -1.86 -3.58 -1.38
CA LEU A 107 -1.98 -5.03 -1.34
C LEU A 107 -0.84 -5.60 -0.51
N LEU A 108 -1.16 -6.07 0.70
CA LEU A 108 -0.21 -6.76 1.55
C LEU A 108 -0.26 -8.24 1.22
N LEU A 109 0.87 -8.81 0.78
CA LEU A 109 0.99 -10.22 0.41
C LEU A 109 2.39 -10.75 0.71
N GLY A 110 2.47 -11.89 1.38
CA GLY A 110 3.73 -12.56 1.68
C GLY A 110 4.62 -11.74 2.61
N LEU A 111 5.61 -11.04 2.04
CA LEU A 111 6.64 -10.32 2.81
C LEU A 111 6.23 -8.91 3.26
N GLY A 112 5.14 -8.37 2.70
CA GLY A 112 4.66 -7.01 2.98
C GLY A 112 3.86 -6.44 1.80
N GLU A 113 3.86 -5.12 1.64
CA GLU A 113 3.29 -4.44 0.47
C GLU A 113 3.88 -4.97 -0.83
N THR A 114 3.00 -5.41 -1.74
CA THR A 114 3.36 -5.81 -3.10
C THR A 114 2.86 -4.80 -4.13
N ILE A 115 1.62 -4.33 -4.03
CA ILE A 115 1.01 -3.41 -5.00
C ILE A 115 0.42 -2.23 -4.27
N GLY A 116 0.79 -1.01 -4.65
CA GLY A 116 0.14 0.22 -4.20
C GLY A 116 -0.80 0.75 -5.29
N LEU A 117 -2.03 1.07 -4.94
CA LEU A 117 -3.07 1.64 -5.80
C LEU A 117 -3.44 3.03 -5.30
N GLY A 118 -3.92 3.88 -6.21
CA GLY A 118 -4.67 5.04 -5.74
C GLY A 118 -5.31 5.88 -6.84
N GLU A 119 -6.45 6.46 -6.47
CA GLU A 119 -7.20 7.39 -7.29
C GLU A 119 -6.55 8.78 -7.24
N ARG A 120 -6.58 9.52 -8.35
CA ARG A 120 -6.04 10.87 -8.43
C ARG A 120 -7.15 11.90 -8.25
N HIS A 121 -6.81 13.05 -7.65
CA HIS A 121 -7.73 14.18 -7.62
C HIS A 121 -8.20 14.54 -9.03
N SER A 122 -9.52 14.68 -9.17
CA SER A 122 -10.19 14.87 -10.46
C SER A 122 -10.21 16.32 -10.93
N THR A 123 -10.26 17.29 -10.01
CA THR A 123 -10.32 18.72 -10.33
C THR A 123 -9.06 19.48 -9.91
N SER A 124 -8.84 20.63 -10.54
CA SER A 124 -7.75 21.55 -10.20
C SER A 124 -7.81 22.01 -8.74
N GLU A 125 -8.99 22.32 -8.24
CA GLU A 125 -9.19 22.88 -6.90
C GLU A 125 -8.79 21.86 -5.83
N MET A 126 -9.12 20.59 -6.05
CA MET A 126 -8.71 19.49 -5.17
C MET A 126 -7.19 19.30 -5.17
N VAL A 127 -6.55 19.38 -6.35
CA VAL A 127 -5.08 19.28 -6.46
C VAL A 127 -4.39 20.44 -5.73
N GLN A 128 -4.84 21.67 -5.95
CA GLN A 128 -4.26 22.85 -5.30
C GLN A 128 -4.44 22.80 -3.78
N GLU A 129 -5.60 22.34 -3.31
CA GLU A 129 -5.84 22.11 -1.89
C GLU A 129 -4.89 21.07 -1.30
N ALA A 130 -4.69 19.95 -1.98
CA ALA A 130 -3.78 18.91 -1.52
C ALA A 130 -2.32 19.37 -1.51
N LEU A 131 -1.90 20.16 -2.52
CA LEU A 131 -0.57 20.78 -2.57
C LEU A 131 -0.35 21.70 -1.36
N ARG A 132 -1.32 22.56 -1.03
CA ARG A 132 -1.26 23.42 0.16
C ARG A 132 -1.17 22.62 1.46
N GLN A 133 -1.97 21.57 1.60
CA GLN A 133 -1.95 20.70 2.79
C GLN A 133 -0.59 20.02 3.00
N HIS A 134 0.05 19.61 1.91
CA HIS A 134 1.39 18.99 1.93
C HIS A 134 2.54 20.02 1.96
N ALA A 135 2.24 21.32 2.00
CA ALA A 135 3.22 22.40 1.88
C ALA A 135 4.12 22.27 0.63
N VAL A 136 3.55 21.81 -0.49
CA VAL A 136 4.24 21.67 -1.78
C VAL A 136 3.95 22.90 -2.64
N PRO A 137 4.98 23.56 -3.23
CA PRO A 137 4.78 24.73 -4.08
C PRO A 137 3.91 24.41 -5.32
N GLU A 138 2.83 25.17 -5.52
CA GLU A 138 1.93 24.97 -6.66
C GLU A 138 2.62 25.17 -8.01
N ASP A 139 3.57 26.11 -8.09
CA ASP A 139 4.31 26.43 -9.31
C ASP A 139 5.05 25.22 -9.89
N SER A 140 5.56 24.31 -9.04
CA SER A 140 6.23 23.08 -9.48
C SER A 140 5.28 22.09 -10.18
N TYR A 141 3.97 22.23 -9.95
CA TYR A 141 2.93 21.34 -10.47
C TYR A 141 1.90 22.09 -11.32
N LYS A 142 2.24 23.29 -11.81
CA LYS A 142 1.34 24.10 -12.66
C LYS A 142 0.80 23.31 -13.86
N TRP A 143 1.66 22.58 -14.56
CA TRP A 143 1.25 21.71 -15.67
C TRP A 143 0.19 20.67 -15.25
N TYR A 144 0.29 20.13 -14.03
CA TYR A 144 -0.60 19.10 -13.50
C TYR A 144 -1.97 19.68 -13.11
N ILE A 145 -1.99 20.92 -12.62
CA ILE A 145 -3.20 21.71 -12.34
C ILE A 145 -3.88 22.11 -13.64
N ASP A 146 -3.13 22.69 -14.59
CA ASP A 146 -3.63 23.23 -15.85
C ASP A 146 -4.34 22.15 -16.69
N MET A 147 -3.84 20.91 -16.71
CA MET A 147 -4.52 19.78 -17.37
C MET A 147 -5.96 19.57 -16.86
N ARG A 148 -6.19 19.76 -15.56
CA ARG A 148 -7.50 19.52 -14.92
C ARG A 148 -8.43 20.74 -14.99
N GLN A 149 -7.86 21.93 -15.22
CA GLN A 149 -8.65 23.13 -15.54
C GLN A 149 -9.30 23.01 -16.92
N ILE A 150 -8.62 22.37 -17.88
CA ILE A 150 -9.17 22.13 -19.22
C ILE A 150 -10.32 21.11 -19.15
N THR A 151 -10.11 20.00 -18.44
CA THR A 151 -11.12 18.96 -18.28
C THR A 151 -10.85 18.16 -17.00
N PRO A 152 -11.85 17.94 -16.12
CA PRO A 152 -11.68 17.05 -14.98
C PRO A 152 -11.27 15.63 -15.37
N LEU A 153 -10.30 15.05 -14.67
CA LEU A 153 -9.72 13.75 -15.00
C LEU A 153 -9.89 12.76 -13.84
N LEU A 154 -10.83 11.82 -13.97
CA LEU A 154 -10.94 10.70 -13.04
C LEU A 154 -9.99 9.59 -13.47
N THR A 155 -8.86 9.47 -12.77
CA THR A 155 -7.82 8.49 -13.10
C THR A 155 -7.40 7.74 -11.84
N SER A 156 -7.00 6.49 -12.00
CA SER A 156 -6.37 5.69 -10.96
C SER A 156 -5.07 5.11 -11.50
N GLY A 157 -4.07 5.02 -10.64
CA GLY A 157 -2.77 4.45 -10.97
C GLY A 157 -2.40 3.34 -10.00
N TRP A 158 -1.40 2.56 -10.38
CA TRP A 158 -0.81 1.54 -9.54
C TRP A 158 0.71 1.55 -9.66
N GLY A 159 1.37 1.14 -8.58
CA GLY A 159 2.80 0.90 -8.50
C GLY A 159 3.05 -0.51 -8.01
N TRP A 160 4.13 -1.13 -8.50
CA TRP A 160 4.51 -2.48 -8.12
C TRP A 160 5.89 -2.45 -7.47
N ALA A 161 5.98 -2.95 -6.24
CA ALA A 161 7.24 -3.06 -5.53
C ALA A 161 8.08 -4.21 -6.11
N GLN A 162 8.93 -3.90 -7.09
CA GLN A 162 9.79 -4.89 -7.74
C GLN A 162 10.70 -5.60 -6.75
N SER A 163 11.27 -4.90 -5.75
CA SER A 163 12.20 -5.52 -4.78
C SER A 163 11.54 -6.55 -3.86
N VAL A 164 10.29 -6.32 -3.43
CA VAL A 164 9.53 -7.26 -2.59
C VAL A 164 9.09 -8.46 -3.42
N THR A 165 8.69 -8.20 -4.67
CA THR A 165 8.31 -9.24 -5.62
C THR A 165 9.50 -10.06 -6.05
N TYR A 166 10.66 -9.48 -6.34
CA TYR A 166 11.85 -10.23 -6.74
C TYR A 166 12.44 -10.99 -5.56
N ALA A 167 12.29 -10.51 -4.32
CA ALA A 167 12.60 -11.32 -3.14
C ALA A 167 11.63 -12.52 -3.04
N GLY A 168 10.33 -12.33 -3.26
CA GLY A 168 9.34 -13.41 -3.31
C GLY A 168 9.55 -14.39 -4.49
N CYS A 169 9.73 -13.87 -5.70
CA CYS A 169 9.94 -14.58 -6.95
C CYS A 169 11.32 -15.20 -7.06
N SER A 170 12.41 -14.57 -6.59
CA SER A 170 13.72 -15.22 -6.55
C SER A 170 13.75 -16.35 -5.54
N SER A 171 13.05 -16.19 -4.41
CA SER A 171 12.84 -17.30 -3.48
C SER A 171 12.02 -18.45 -4.11
N MET A 172 11.24 -18.16 -5.15
CA MET A 172 10.41 -19.08 -5.94
C MET A 172 11.07 -19.57 -7.24
N MET A 173 12.04 -18.85 -7.82
CA MET A 173 12.82 -19.22 -9.02
C MET A 173 14.12 -19.94 -8.67
N MET A 174 14.66 -19.75 -7.46
CA MET A 174 15.81 -20.54 -6.99
C MET A 174 15.46 -22.02 -6.76
N SER A 175 14.20 -22.45 -6.94
CA SER A 175 13.78 -23.85 -6.94
C SER A 175 13.65 -24.50 -8.33
N GLU A 176 13.97 -23.81 -9.43
CA GLU A 176 13.89 -24.36 -10.79
C GLU A 176 15.16 -24.13 -11.62
N THR A 177 16.32 -24.59 -11.14
CA THR A 177 17.44 -24.95 -12.03
C THR A 177 18.36 -25.97 -11.33
N CYS A 178 18.13 -27.25 -11.58
CA CYS A 178 19.18 -28.27 -11.70
C CYS A 178 18.60 -29.59 -12.26
N THR A 179 18.70 -29.75 -13.58
CA THR A 179 18.93 -31.04 -14.27
C THR A 179 19.77 -30.75 -15.49
#